data_AF-A0A0A8VK06-F1
#
_entry.id   AF-A0A0A8VK06-F1
#
_cell.length_a   1.000
_cell.length_b   1.000
_cell.length_c   1.000
_cell.angle_alpha   90.00
_cell.angle_beta   90.00
_cell.angle_gamma   90.00
#
_symmetry.space_group_name_H-M   'P 1'
#
loop_
_entity.id
_entity.type
_entity.pdbx_description
1 polymer ?
#
loop_
_entity_poly.entity_id
_entity_poly.type
_entity_poly.pdbx_seq_one_letter_code
_entity_poly.pdbx_strand_id
1 'polypeptide(L)'
;MAFWLIVIIALAGTGALLVVPAMRQSHDKHKTTRDDLNKAFYQDRLSELAEDEAQGVVAERPELIKELQQNLLTDIPDQPSEQAIPISRWSLLPGVVILVLVAVGFYVKTGGLTQLHAWREVQVQMPELRARVANERADPLTMEEVARLGLGLRTSLQQDDRNINDWMMLGRVGIALNNATTATQAFAKAYSLAPDNLDVKLGYAEVLTRSNDPLDNQQATQMLRSMVAQDHSNPRVLSLLAFNAFEQGDFKQAIGAWEVMLKLLPAGDSRAEVIKRSIQQAKSQAGQETAKLEVTVSLSPDAAKQLPQQGTLIISVTDGTHPVPVAVKQLPLSRFPLSLSLDDSNAMMPESLLSTLHQIKVRVRLSLDGTANPQPGDWFGESVVQAFSGNGQISVQINRQIP
;
A
#
# COMPACT_ATOMS: atom_id res chain seq x y z
N MET A 1 25.83 10.74 22.31
CA MET A 1 27.08 11.47 22.68
C MET A 1 28.07 11.52 21.52
N ALA A 2 28.45 10.39 20.91
CA ALA A 2 29.41 10.36 19.79
C ALA A 2 29.03 11.25 18.58
N PHE A 3 27.75 11.24 18.18
CA PHE A 3 27.26 12.10 17.08
C PHE A 3 27.57 13.59 17.30
N TRP A 4 27.23 14.12 18.47
CA TRP A 4 27.47 15.53 18.79
C TRP A 4 28.95 15.88 18.84
N LEU A 5 29.78 14.95 19.31
CA LEU A 5 31.22 15.12 19.36
C LEU A 5 31.81 15.19 17.94
N ILE A 6 31.33 14.36 17.00
CA ILE A 6 31.73 14.39 15.59
C ILE A 6 31.33 15.74 14.95
N VAL A 7 30.10 16.20 15.19
CA VAL A 7 29.62 17.50 14.67
C VAL A 7 30.51 18.63 15.17
N ILE A 8 30.82 18.67 16.47
CA ILE A 8 31.70 19.70 17.05
C ILE A 8 33.10 19.65 16.44
N ILE A 9 33.70 18.47 16.29
CA ILE A 9 35.02 18.31 15.68
C ILE A 9 35.00 18.76 14.21
N ALA A 10 33.98 18.40 13.44
CA ALA A 10 33.86 18.80 12.03
C ALA A 10 33.70 20.31 11.89
N LEU A 11 32.92 20.95 12.78
CA LEU A 11 32.71 22.40 12.79
C LEU A 11 33.99 23.14 13.21
N ALA A 12 34.70 22.62 14.22
CA ALA A 12 36.00 23.13 14.64
C ALA A 12 37.05 22.98 13.53
N GLY A 13 37.07 21.83 12.84
CA GLY A 13 37.96 21.57 11.70
C GLY A 13 37.70 22.51 10.53
N THR A 14 36.42 22.72 10.17
CA THR A 14 36.03 23.66 9.11
C THR A 14 36.38 25.10 9.48
N GLY A 15 36.13 25.49 10.74
CA GLY A 15 36.53 26.79 11.27
C GLY A 15 38.05 26.98 11.24
N ALA A 16 38.83 25.97 11.64
CA ALA A 16 40.28 26.00 11.59
C ALA A 16 40.80 26.11 10.14
N LEU A 17 40.17 25.42 9.18
CA LEU A 17 40.53 25.50 7.77
C LEU A 17 40.33 26.90 7.17
N LEU A 18 39.34 27.67 7.67
CA LEU A 18 39.14 29.06 7.28
C LEU A 18 40.11 30.02 7.99
N VAL A 19 40.42 29.79 9.26
CA VAL A 19 41.18 30.72 10.10
C VAL A 19 42.70 30.54 9.97
N VAL A 20 43.20 29.30 9.92
CA VAL A 20 44.64 28.98 9.90
C VAL A 20 45.39 29.55 8.68
N PRO A 21 44.93 29.39 7.42
CA PRO A 21 45.64 29.98 6.27
C PRO A 21 45.65 31.51 6.31
N ALA A 22 44.57 32.14 6.78
CA ALA A 22 44.51 33.58 6.98
C ALA A 22 45.49 34.07 8.07
N MET A 23 45.72 33.27 9.12
CA MET A 23 46.72 33.58 10.15
C MET A 23 48.17 33.37 9.68
N ARG A 24 48.41 32.42 8.76
CA ARG A 24 49.76 32.12 8.25
C ARG A 24 50.27 33.14 7.23
N GLN A 25 49.40 33.72 6.41
CA GLN A 25 49.79 34.70 5.37
C GLN A 25 50.34 36.03 5.93
N SER A 26 50.13 36.36 7.22
CA SER A 26 50.68 37.58 7.82
C SER A 26 52.18 37.53 8.15
N HIS A 27 52.84 36.36 8.04
CA HIS A 27 54.22 36.19 8.51
C HIS A 27 55.32 36.20 7.43
N ASP A 28 54.98 36.17 6.14
CA ASP A 28 56.00 36.25 5.07
C ASP A 28 56.35 37.71 4.72
N LYS A 29 56.92 38.42 5.71
CA LYS A 29 57.73 39.63 5.50
C LYS A 29 59.19 39.26 5.20
N HIS A 30 59.42 38.47 4.17
CA HIS A 30 60.75 38.38 3.54
C HIS A 30 60.63 38.89 2.11
N LYS A 31 60.26 40.17 1.98
CA LYS A 31 60.69 40.95 0.82
C LYS A 31 62.05 41.50 1.23
N THR A 32 63.13 40.97 0.66
CA THR A 32 64.37 41.75 0.55
C THR A 32 63.95 43.06 -0.11
N THR A 33 63.90 44.14 0.65
CA THR A 33 63.33 45.39 0.15
C THR A 33 64.23 45.86 -0.99
N ARG A 34 63.65 46.37 -2.09
CA ARG A 34 64.43 46.95 -3.18
C ARG A 34 65.44 47.99 -2.66
N ASP A 35 65.07 48.70 -1.59
CA ASP A 35 65.92 49.64 -0.87
C ASP A 35 67.15 48.99 -0.21
N ASP A 36 67.00 47.78 0.33
CA ASP A 36 68.12 47.04 0.94
C ASP A 36 69.08 46.53 -0.14
N LEU A 37 68.56 46.13 -1.31
CA LEU A 37 69.37 45.78 -2.48
C LEU A 37 70.07 47.01 -3.07
N ASN A 38 69.37 48.13 -3.20
CA ASN A 38 69.94 49.38 -3.71
C ASN A 38 71.07 49.90 -2.81
N LYS A 39 70.91 49.78 -1.48
CA LYS A 39 71.99 50.09 -0.51
C LYS A 39 73.18 49.14 -0.66
N ALA A 40 72.93 47.85 -0.84
CA ALA A 40 74.00 46.87 -1.04
C ALA A 40 74.79 47.16 -2.32
N PHE A 41 74.11 47.41 -3.44
CA PHE A 41 74.76 47.79 -4.70
C PHE A 41 75.52 49.12 -4.61
N TYR A 42 74.97 50.11 -3.89
CA TYR A 42 75.68 51.37 -3.64
C TYR A 42 77.00 51.15 -2.88
N GLN A 43 76.98 50.33 -1.84
CA GLN A 43 78.18 50.00 -1.06
C GLN A 43 79.20 49.23 -1.88
N ASP A 44 78.74 48.27 -2.68
CA ASP A 44 79.59 47.49 -3.59
C ASP A 44 80.28 48.41 -4.61
N ARG A 45 79.53 49.32 -5.23
CA ARG A 45 80.06 50.29 -6.20
C ARG A 45 81.03 51.29 -5.57
N LEU A 46 80.84 51.68 -4.31
CA LEU A 46 81.80 52.51 -3.58
C LEU A 46 83.14 51.80 -3.34
N SER A 47 83.10 50.48 -3.12
CA SER A 47 84.30 49.68 -2.93
C SER A 47 85.06 49.48 -4.25
N GLU A 48 84.34 49.20 -5.34
CA GLU A 48 84.89 49.11 -6.70
C GLU A 48 85.57 50.44 -7.10
N LEU A 49 84.90 51.58 -6.87
CA LEU A 49 85.48 52.89 -7.17
C LEU A 49 86.78 53.18 -6.40
N ALA A 50 86.88 52.68 -5.17
CA ALA A 50 88.08 52.85 -4.34
C ALA A 50 89.24 51.99 -4.85
N GLU A 51 88.94 50.79 -5.36
CA GLU A 51 89.92 49.89 -5.96
C GLU A 51 90.42 50.44 -7.31
N ASP A 52 89.51 50.95 -8.16
CA ASP A 52 89.83 51.56 -9.45
C ASP A 52 90.69 52.83 -9.33
N GLU A 53 90.46 53.65 -8.30
CA GLU A 53 91.30 54.83 -7.99
C GLU A 53 92.70 54.39 -7.55
N ALA A 54 92.82 53.36 -6.70
CA ALA A 54 94.11 52.82 -6.29
C ALA A 54 94.92 52.23 -7.45
N GLN A 55 94.24 51.74 -8.49
CA GLN A 55 94.84 51.26 -9.74
C GLN A 55 95.09 52.37 -10.77
N GLY A 56 94.72 53.62 -10.46
CA GLY A 56 94.92 54.79 -11.34
C GLY A 56 93.98 54.85 -12.54
N VAL A 57 92.90 54.05 -12.54
CA VAL A 57 91.90 54.00 -13.61
C VAL A 57 90.92 55.19 -13.51
N VAL A 58 90.70 55.69 -12.29
CA VAL A 58 89.78 56.79 -11.98
C VAL A 58 90.54 57.93 -11.30
N ALA A 59 90.36 59.17 -11.78
CA ALA A 59 91.04 60.35 -11.24
C ALA A 59 90.15 61.26 -10.36
N GLU A 60 88.82 61.16 -10.49
CA GLU A 60 87.87 62.12 -9.91
C GLU A 60 86.78 61.43 -9.08
N ARG A 61 87.21 60.60 -8.12
CA ARG A 61 86.33 59.86 -7.21
C ARG A 61 85.25 60.71 -6.52
N PRO A 62 85.51 61.95 -6.04
CA PRO A 62 84.49 62.74 -5.36
C PRO A 62 83.27 63.07 -6.24
N GLU A 63 83.47 63.28 -7.55
CA GLU A 63 82.38 63.61 -8.47
C GLU A 63 81.53 62.39 -8.80
N LEU A 64 82.17 61.24 -9.01
CA LEU A 64 81.49 59.96 -9.25
C LEU A 64 80.67 59.50 -8.04
N ILE A 65 81.17 59.72 -6.82
CA ILE A 65 80.38 59.45 -5.59
C ILE A 65 79.14 60.34 -5.56
N LYS A 66 79.28 61.61 -5.94
CA LYS A 66 78.16 62.57 -5.96
C LYS A 66 77.10 62.16 -6.99
N GLU A 67 77.52 61.71 -8.17
CA GLU A 67 76.61 61.17 -9.19
C GLU A 67 75.90 59.90 -8.69
N LEU A 68 76.64 58.98 -8.06
CA LEU A 68 76.07 57.76 -7.49
C LEU A 68 75.03 58.07 -6.39
N GLN A 69 75.28 59.09 -5.56
CA GLN A 69 74.30 59.57 -4.59
C GLN A 69 73.06 60.16 -5.26
N GLN A 70 73.23 60.98 -6.30
CA GLN A 70 72.10 61.54 -7.05
C GLN A 70 71.26 60.45 -7.72
N ASN A 71 71.89 59.45 -8.33
CA ASN A 71 71.20 58.30 -8.92
C ASN A 71 70.46 57.49 -7.86
N LEU A 72 71.07 57.23 -6.70
CA LEU A 72 70.40 56.54 -5.59
C LEU A 72 69.18 57.31 -5.08
N LEU A 73 69.27 58.63 -4.97
CA LEU A 73 68.12 59.47 -4.58
C LEU A 73 67.00 59.48 -5.63
N THR A 74 67.36 59.38 -6.91
CA THR A 74 66.38 59.43 -8.03
C THR A 74 65.70 58.09 -8.27
N ASP A 75 66.35 56.98 -7.92
CA ASP A 75 65.85 55.62 -8.12
C ASP A 75 65.06 55.07 -6.91
N ILE A 76 64.74 55.93 -5.93
CA ILE A 76 63.77 55.66 -4.87
C ILE A 76 62.38 56.03 -5.41
N PRO A 77 61.47 55.07 -5.66
CA PRO A 77 60.14 55.40 -6.15
C PRO A 77 59.34 56.20 -5.10
N ASP A 78 58.69 57.30 -5.52
CA ASP A 78 57.83 58.16 -4.68
C ASP A 78 56.53 57.48 -4.20
N GLN A 79 56.28 56.23 -4.59
CA GLN A 79 55.11 55.49 -4.12
C GLN A 79 55.45 54.75 -2.84
N PRO A 80 54.88 55.13 -1.67
CA PRO A 80 54.98 54.29 -0.49
C PRO A 80 54.42 52.93 -0.86
N SER A 81 55.23 51.88 -0.70
CA SER A 81 54.81 50.50 -0.89
C SER A 81 53.43 50.31 -0.26
N GLU A 82 52.41 50.00 -1.06
CA GLU A 82 51.05 49.76 -0.55
C GLU A 82 51.15 48.73 0.58
N GLN A 83 51.02 49.22 1.81
CA GLN A 83 51.01 48.36 2.98
C GLN A 83 49.69 47.60 2.90
N ALA A 84 49.76 46.32 2.54
CA ALA A 84 48.61 45.44 2.59
C ALA A 84 48.01 45.53 3.99
N ILE A 85 46.79 46.06 4.10
CA ILE A 85 46.09 46.21 5.38
C ILE A 85 45.92 44.79 5.94
N PRO A 86 46.55 44.44 7.08
CA PRO A 86 46.45 43.10 7.61
C PRO A 86 45.00 42.87 8.03
N ILE A 87 44.39 41.81 7.49
CA ILE A 87 43.06 41.38 7.90
C ILE A 87 43.14 41.00 9.38
N SER A 88 42.48 41.79 10.25
CA SER A 88 42.46 41.53 11.68
C SER A 88 41.81 40.17 11.95
N ARG A 89 42.39 39.36 12.84
CA ARG A 89 41.84 38.03 13.21
C ARG A 89 40.37 38.10 13.67
N TRP A 90 39.95 39.26 14.17
CA TRP A 90 38.57 39.53 14.60
C TRP A 90 37.58 39.69 13.44
N SER A 91 38.02 39.97 12.21
CA SER A 91 37.13 40.04 11.05
C SER A 91 36.68 38.66 10.56
N LEU A 92 37.29 37.57 11.04
CA LEU A 92 36.88 36.19 10.74
C LEU A 92 35.79 35.68 11.69
N LEU A 93 35.64 36.29 12.88
CA LEU A 93 34.63 35.92 13.87
C LEU A 93 33.20 35.96 13.32
N PRO A 94 32.77 37.02 12.59
CA PRO A 94 31.43 37.04 12.00
C PRO A 94 31.18 35.86 11.05
N GLY A 95 32.17 35.48 10.23
CA GLY A 95 32.07 34.34 9.32
C GLY A 95 31.91 33.01 10.06
N VAL A 96 32.69 32.78 11.11
CA VAL A 96 32.57 31.59 11.96
C VAL A 96 31.23 31.56 12.70
N VAL A 97 30.76 32.69 13.22
CA VAL A 97 29.45 32.80 13.88
C VAL A 97 28.32 32.50 12.89
N ILE A 98 28.36 33.06 11.68
CA ILE A 98 27.39 32.76 10.63
C ILE A 98 27.42 31.26 10.29
N LEU A 99 28.60 30.66 10.15
CA LEU A 99 28.75 29.23 9.88
C LEU A 99 28.11 28.37 10.98
N VAL A 100 28.33 28.70 12.26
CA VAL A 100 27.70 28.01 13.39
C VAL A 100 26.18 28.20 13.35
N LEU A 101 25.69 29.41 13.15
CA LEU A 101 24.25 29.70 13.12
C LEU A 101 23.55 28.97 11.97
N VAL A 102 24.15 28.94 10.78
CA VAL A 102 23.63 28.20 9.63
C VAL A 102 23.62 26.71 9.91
N ALA A 103 24.70 26.15 10.49
CA ALA A 103 24.77 24.75 10.83
C ALA A 103 23.73 24.34 11.88
N VAL A 104 23.57 25.15 12.94
CA VAL A 104 22.55 24.93 13.99
C VAL A 104 21.14 25.06 13.40
N GLY A 105 20.88 26.10 12.60
CA GLY A 105 19.58 26.29 11.95
C GLY A 105 19.22 25.12 11.02
N PHE A 106 20.20 24.62 10.26
CA PHE A 106 20.02 23.45 9.40
C PHE A 106 19.75 22.19 10.23
N TYR A 107 20.47 21.99 11.34
CA TYR A 107 20.23 20.87 12.25
C TYR A 107 18.86 20.94 12.93
N VAL A 108 18.39 22.11 13.36
CA VAL A 108 17.06 22.25 13.95
C VAL A 108 15.97 21.94 12.92
N LYS A 109 16.18 22.33 11.65
CA LYS A 109 15.20 22.11 10.57
C LYS A 109 15.19 20.68 10.02
N THR A 110 16.36 20.05 9.87
CA THR A 110 16.52 18.74 9.20
C THR A 110 16.85 17.61 10.16
N GLY A 111 17.30 17.93 11.36
CA GLY A 111 17.63 16.96 12.38
C GLY A 111 16.39 16.32 12.97
N GLY A 112 16.60 15.14 13.57
CA GLY A 112 15.54 14.34 14.17
C GLY A 112 15.07 14.80 15.55
N LEU A 113 15.25 16.07 15.94
CA LEU A 113 14.98 16.53 17.31
C LEU A 113 13.51 16.38 17.69
N THR A 114 12.59 16.76 16.80
CA THR A 114 11.15 16.63 17.03
C THR A 114 10.73 15.17 17.12
N GLN A 115 11.25 14.32 16.23
CA GLN A 115 11.00 12.88 16.25
C GLN A 115 11.58 12.21 17.50
N LEU A 116 12.73 12.68 17.99
CA LEU A 116 13.34 12.19 19.22
C LEU A 116 12.50 12.57 20.44
N HIS A 117 11.96 13.79 20.48
CA HIS A 117 11.06 14.22 21.54
C HIS A 117 9.75 13.41 21.51
N ALA A 118 9.13 13.27 20.34
CA ALA A 118 7.92 12.45 20.18
C ALA A 118 8.16 10.98 20.54
N TRP A 119 9.31 10.41 20.15
CA TRP A 119 9.67 9.04 20.53
C TRP A 119 9.86 8.89 22.04
N ARG A 120 10.51 9.85 22.73
CA ARG A 120 10.63 9.81 24.20
C ARG A 120 9.27 9.91 24.88
N GLU A 121 8.39 10.78 24.38
CA GLU A 121 7.03 10.92 24.90
C GLU A 121 6.25 9.61 24.77
N VAL A 122 6.36 8.94 23.62
CA VAL A 122 5.79 7.60 23.40
C VAL A 122 6.33 6.61 24.44
N GLN A 123 7.65 6.57 24.69
CA GLN A 123 8.22 5.66 25.69
C GLN A 123 7.65 5.89 27.10
N VAL A 124 7.39 7.15 27.47
CA VAL A 124 6.77 7.50 28.75
C VAL A 124 5.30 7.07 28.82
N GLN A 125 4.55 7.19 27.72
CA GLN A 125 3.12 6.86 27.65
C GLN A 125 2.85 5.35 27.44
N MET A 126 3.85 4.57 27.03
CA MET A 126 3.69 3.14 26.72
C MET A 126 3.00 2.30 27.80
N PRO A 127 3.31 2.45 29.11
CA PRO A 127 2.62 1.69 30.15
C PRO A 127 1.11 1.97 30.20
N GLU A 128 0.70 3.22 30.02
CA GLU A 128 -0.71 3.63 29.99
C GLU A 128 -1.43 3.10 28.75
N LEU A 129 -0.81 3.23 27.58
CA LEU A 129 -1.36 2.69 26.33
C LEU A 129 -1.58 1.17 26.43
N ARG A 130 -0.61 0.43 26.99
CA ARG A 130 -0.74 -1.02 27.23
C ARG A 130 -1.85 -1.34 28.23
N ALA A 131 -1.95 -0.58 29.32
CA ALA A 131 -2.99 -0.77 30.32
C ALA A 131 -4.40 -0.55 29.74
N ARG A 132 -4.57 0.45 28.87
CA ARG A 132 -5.83 0.69 28.16
C ARG A 132 -6.19 -0.44 27.20
N VAL A 133 -5.22 -0.96 26.44
CA VAL A 133 -5.46 -2.13 25.55
C VAL A 133 -5.85 -3.37 26.34
N ALA A 134 -5.27 -3.58 27.53
CA ALA A 134 -5.60 -4.71 28.39
C ALA A 134 -6.97 -4.58 29.09
N ASN A 135 -7.55 -3.38 29.14
CA ASN A 135 -8.82 -3.12 29.81
C ASN A 135 -9.97 -2.97 28.80
N GLU A 136 -10.78 -4.01 28.66
CA GLU A 136 -11.93 -4.03 27.74
C GLU A 136 -13.00 -2.95 28.01
N ARG A 137 -13.00 -2.35 29.21
CA ARG A 137 -13.93 -1.28 29.59
C ARG A 137 -13.38 0.12 29.35
N ALA A 138 -12.11 0.25 28.97
CA ALA A 138 -11.49 1.54 28.68
C ALA A 138 -11.93 2.07 27.31
N ASP A 139 -11.85 3.40 27.15
CA ASP A 139 -12.11 4.02 25.85
C ASP A 139 -11.12 3.49 24.80
N PRO A 140 -11.58 3.15 23.59
CA PRO A 140 -10.73 2.70 22.50
C PRO A 140 -9.61 3.70 22.21
N LEU A 141 -8.45 3.18 21.80
CA LEU A 141 -7.36 4.03 21.34
C LEU A 141 -7.75 4.75 20.05
N THR A 142 -7.42 6.03 19.96
CA THR A 142 -7.43 6.80 18.72
C THR A 142 -6.40 6.25 17.73
N MET A 143 -6.57 6.53 16.43
CA MET A 143 -5.62 6.07 15.41
C MET A 143 -4.19 6.60 15.64
N GLU A 144 -4.06 7.81 16.17
CA GLU A 144 -2.76 8.37 16.56
C GLU A 144 -2.13 7.60 17.73
N GLU A 145 -2.92 7.24 18.75
CA GLU A 145 -2.45 6.41 19.86
C GLU A 145 -2.07 5.00 19.40
N VAL A 146 -2.81 4.41 18.46
CA VAL A 146 -2.46 3.12 17.84
C VAL A 146 -1.12 3.23 17.10
N ALA A 147 -0.87 4.31 16.37
CA ALA A 147 0.41 4.55 15.72
C ALA A 147 1.56 4.74 16.72
N ARG A 148 1.32 5.46 17.82
CA ARG A 148 2.26 5.62 18.95
C ARG A 148 2.57 4.28 19.62
N LEU A 149 1.55 3.47 19.90
CA LEU A 149 1.71 2.10 20.43
C LEU A 149 2.58 1.26 19.49
N GLY A 150 2.33 1.33 18.18
CA GLY A 150 3.18 0.65 17.18
C GLY A 150 4.64 1.09 17.21
N LEU A 151 4.92 2.38 17.38
CA LEU A 151 6.29 2.90 17.53
C LEU A 151 6.96 2.39 18.81
N GLY A 152 6.25 2.42 19.94
CA GLY A 152 6.77 1.91 21.20
C GLY A 152 7.02 0.40 21.17
N LEU A 153 6.13 -0.37 20.52
CA LEU A 153 6.29 -1.82 20.35
C LEU A 153 7.51 -2.16 19.53
N ARG A 154 7.70 -1.50 18.37
CA ARG A 154 8.92 -1.67 17.56
C ARG A 154 10.19 -1.34 18.34
N THR A 155 10.13 -0.33 19.21
CA THR A 155 11.27 0.01 20.07
C THR A 155 11.53 -1.08 21.12
N SER A 156 10.48 -1.58 21.77
CA SER A 156 10.60 -2.66 22.78
C SER A 156 11.15 -3.95 22.14
N LEU A 157 10.68 -4.28 20.94
CA LEU A 157 11.11 -5.46 20.17
C LEU A 157 12.55 -5.37 19.64
N GLN A 158 13.15 -4.17 19.58
CA GLN A 158 14.59 -4.05 19.34
C GLN A 158 15.43 -4.48 20.55
N GLN A 159 14.86 -4.41 21.75
CA GLN A 159 15.53 -4.83 22.99
C GLN A 159 15.24 -6.29 23.32
N ASP A 160 13.99 -6.73 23.11
CA ASP A 160 13.55 -8.11 23.29
C ASP A 160 12.80 -8.61 22.04
N ASP A 161 13.55 -9.17 21.10
CA ASP A 161 13.01 -9.67 19.83
C ASP A 161 12.30 -11.03 19.95
N ARG A 162 12.29 -11.64 21.15
CA ARG A 162 11.67 -12.94 21.44
C ARG A 162 10.30 -12.79 22.12
N ASN A 163 9.87 -11.56 22.39
CA ASN A 163 8.57 -11.28 23.00
C ASN A 163 7.41 -11.52 22.00
N ILE A 164 6.81 -12.71 22.07
CA ILE A 164 5.69 -13.13 21.21
C ILE A 164 4.48 -12.20 21.36
N ASN A 165 4.17 -11.75 22.59
CA ASN A 165 3.01 -10.90 22.84
C ASN A 165 3.15 -9.53 22.16
N ASP A 166 4.35 -8.93 22.22
CA ASP A 166 4.62 -7.66 21.54
C ASP A 166 4.59 -7.81 20.01
N TRP A 167 5.07 -8.94 19.45
CA TRP A 167 4.93 -9.23 18.02
C TRP A 167 3.46 -9.40 17.61
N MET A 168 2.67 -10.13 18.39
CA MET A 168 1.23 -10.29 18.17
C MET A 168 0.50 -8.95 18.24
N MET A 169 0.83 -8.10 19.21
CA MET A 169 0.22 -6.78 19.36
C MET A 169 0.65 -5.84 18.23
N LEU A 170 1.91 -5.88 17.81
CA LEU A 170 2.39 -5.13 16.65
C LEU A 170 1.68 -5.56 15.36
N GLY A 171 1.42 -6.88 15.22
CA GLY A 171 0.62 -7.41 14.12
C GLY A 171 -0.79 -6.83 14.07
N ARG A 172 -1.47 -6.80 15.22
CA ARG A 172 -2.82 -6.19 15.37
C ARG A 172 -2.81 -4.69 15.12
N VAL A 173 -1.79 -3.97 15.58
CA VAL A 173 -1.57 -2.56 15.25
C VAL A 173 -1.40 -2.36 13.74
N GLY A 174 -0.64 -3.24 13.08
CA GLY A 174 -0.49 -3.25 11.63
C GLY A 174 -1.84 -3.39 10.92
N ILE A 175 -2.68 -4.33 11.36
CA ILE A 175 -4.05 -4.50 10.82
C ILE A 175 -4.88 -3.23 11.03
N ALA A 176 -4.89 -2.67 12.24
CA ALA A 176 -5.68 -1.49 12.58
C ALA A 176 -5.29 -0.25 11.76
N LEU A 177 -4.00 -0.10 11.44
CA LEU A 177 -3.46 0.99 10.63
C LEU A 177 -3.50 0.70 9.12
N ASN A 178 -4.12 -0.41 8.70
CA ASN A 178 -4.12 -0.89 7.33
C ASN A 178 -2.70 -1.03 6.72
N ASN A 179 -1.72 -1.35 7.57
CA ASN A 179 -0.34 -1.58 7.18
C ASN A 179 -0.09 -3.08 7.09
N ALA A 180 -0.45 -3.64 5.93
CA ALA A 180 -0.33 -5.07 5.65
C ALA A 180 1.09 -5.60 5.87
N THR A 181 2.11 -4.85 5.43
CA THR A 181 3.52 -5.25 5.59
C THR A 181 3.90 -5.44 7.06
N THR A 182 3.56 -4.48 7.93
CA THR A 182 3.84 -4.58 9.37
C THR A 182 3.07 -5.73 10.00
N ALA A 183 1.79 -5.88 9.63
CA ALA A 183 0.95 -6.95 10.14
C ALA A 183 1.55 -8.34 9.81
N THR A 184 1.81 -8.59 8.52
CA THR A 184 2.33 -9.86 8.03
C THR A 184 3.70 -10.18 8.63
N GLN A 185 4.62 -9.22 8.66
CA GLN A 185 5.96 -9.44 9.23
C GLN A 185 5.91 -9.74 10.73
N ALA A 186 5.08 -9.01 11.49
CA ALA A 186 4.99 -9.18 12.92
C ALA A 186 4.35 -10.53 13.29
N PHE A 187 3.26 -10.93 12.64
CA PHE A 187 2.67 -12.25 12.86
C PHE A 187 3.56 -13.40 12.34
N ALA A 188 4.27 -13.22 11.23
CA ALA A 188 5.24 -14.22 10.76
C ALA A 188 6.37 -14.42 11.78
N LYS A 189 6.90 -13.33 12.36
CA LYS A 189 7.91 -13.42 13.43
C LYS A 189 7.33 -14.07 14.69
N ALA A 190 6.12 -13.72 15.11
CA ALA A 190 5.45 -14.42 16.22
C ALA A 190 5.29 -15.92 15.95
N TYR A 191 4.84 -16.29 14.75
CA TYR A 191 4.68 -17.68 14.33
C TYR A 191 5.99 -18.45 14.30
N SER A 192 7.09 -17.82 13.87
CA SER A 192 8.42 -18.43 13.92
C SER A 192 8.91 -18.74 15.35
N LEU A 193 8.45 -17.96 16.34
CA LEU A 193 8.82 -18.13 17.75
C LEU A 193 7.94 -19.14 18.48
N ALA A 194 6.66 -19.25 18.11
CA ALA A 194 5.68 -20.13 18.75
C ALA A 194 4.68 -20.73 17.74
N PRO A 195 5.12 -21.65 16.87
CA PRO A 195 4.28 -22.21 15.80
C PRO A 195 3.13 -23.10 16.31
N ASP A 196 3.27 -23.64 17.53
CA ASP A 196 2.26 -24.50 18.15
C ASP A 196 1.21 -23.72 18.96
N ASN A 197 1.44 -22.42 19.18
CA ASN A 197 0.46 -21.58 19.86
C ASN A 197 -0.70 -21.26 18.90
N LEU A 198 -1.91 -21.67 19.26
CA LEU A 198 -3.11 -21.51 18.42
C LEU A 198 -3.44 -20.05 18.10
N ASP A 199 -3.30 -19.13 19.06
CA ASP A 199 -3.59 -17.71 18.84
C ASP A 199 -2.59 -17.10 17.85
N VAL A 200 -1.32 -17.48 17.95
CA VAL A 200 -0.25 -17.05 17.05
C VAL A 200 -0.48 -17.59 15.64
N LYS A 201 -0.76 -18.89 15.52
CA LYS A 201 -1.08 -19.53 14.23
C LYS A 201 -2.32 -18.90 13.59
N LEU A 202 -3.36 -18.60 14.38
CA LEU A 202 -4.56 -17.93 13.89
C LEU A 202 -4.26 -16.51 13.39
N GLY A 203 -3.49 -15.74 14.16
CA GLY A 203 -3.11 -14.38 13.77
C GLY A 203 -2.30 -14.35 12.48
N TYR A 204 -1.40 -15.31 12.29
CA TYR A 204 -0.64 -15.45 11.04
C TYR A 204 -1.52 -15.89 9.86
N ALA A 205 -2.42 -16.87 10.07
CA ALA A 205 -3.39 -17.24 9.05
C ALA A 205 -4.26 -16.03 8.63
N GLU A 206 -4.73 -15.22 9.58
CA GLU A 206 -5.58 -14.05 9.32
C GLU A 206 -4.93 -13.00 8.41
N VAL A 207 -3.61 -12.77 8.53
CA VAL A 207 -2.93 -11.84 7.63
C VAL A 207 -2.64 -12.45 6.27
N LEU A 208 -2.41 -13.76 6.20
CA LEU A 208 -2.21 -14.46 4.92
C LEU A 208 -3.50 -14.49 4.08
N THR A 209 -4.68 -14.63 4.69
CA THR A 209 -5.97 -14.56 3.96
C THR A 209 -6.28 -13.18 3.36
N ARG A 210 -5.53 -12.14 3.76
CA ARG A 210 -5.66 -10.78 3.21
C ARG A 210 -4.61 -10.46 2.16
N SER A 211 -3.69 -11.39 1.91
CA SER A 211 -2.65 -11.23 0.91
C SER A 211 -3.24 -11.35 -0.50
N ASN A 212 -2.67 -10.61 -1.45
CA ASN A 212 -3.00 -10.75 -2.86
C ASN A 212 -2.28 -11.94 -3.51
N ASP A 213 -1.35 -12.59 -2.80
CA ASP A 213 -0.66 -13.79 -3.28
C ASP A 213 -1.56 -15.02 -3.11
N PRO A 214 -1.88 -15.75 -4.20
CA PRO A 214 -2.64 -17.01 -4.10
C PRO A 214 -1.97 -18.07 -3.21
N LEU A 215 -0.63 -18.09 -3.14
CA LEU A 215 0.10 -19.05 -2.32
C LEU A 215 -0.12 -18.80 -0.82
N ASP A 216 -0.12 -17.53 -0.41
CA ASP A 216 -0.42 -17.14 0.98
C ASP A 216 -1.84 -17.60 1.37
N ASN A 217 -2.82 -17.39 0.49
CA ASN A 217 -4.21 -17.81 0.72
C ASN A 217 -4.36 -19.34 0.79
N GLN A 218 -3.62 -20.08 -0.03
CA GLN A 218 -3.57 -21.53 0.03
C GLN A 218 -2.95 -22.02 1.35
N GLN A 219 -1.86 -21.39 1.78
CA GLN A 219 -1.19 -21.70 3.04
C GLN A 219 -2.10 -21.41 4.24
N ALA A 220 -2.78 -20.25 4.24
CA ALA A 220 -3.77 -19.89 5.25
C ALA A 220 -4.89 -20.92 5.32
N THR A 221 -5.42 -21.34 4.17
CA THR A 221 -6.46 -22.37 4.09
C THR A 221 -6.02 -23.69 4.73
N GLN A 222 -4.80 -24.14 4.47
CA GLN A 222 -4.25 -25.36 5.08
C GLN A 222 -4.11 -25.23 6.59
N MET A 223 -3.60 -24.08 7.08
CA MET A 223 -3.51 -23.80 8.51
C MET A 223 -4.89 -23.83 9.16
N LEU A 224 -5.87 -23.13 8.59
CA LEU A 224 -7.23 -23.06 9.13
C LEU A 224 -7.92 -24.42 9.14
N ARG A 225 -7.80 -25.21 8.06
CA ARG A 225 -8.30 -26.59 8.01
C ARG A 225 -7.68 -27.45 9.13
N SER A 226 -6.37 -27.33 9.36
CA SER A 226 -5.69 -28.06 10.43
C SER A 226 -6.18 -27.66 11.82
N MET A 227 -6.47 -26.37 12.02
CA MET A 227 -6.99 -25.85 13.28
C MET A 227 -8.44 -26.30 13.53
N VAL A 228 -9.30 -26.28 12.51
CA VAL A 228 -10.67 -26.81 12.61
C VAL A 228 -10.67 -28.32 12.93
N ALA A 229 -9.73 -29.08 12.36
CA ALA A 229 -9.59 -30.50 12.65
C ALA A 229 -9.18 -30.78 14.11
N GLN A 230 -8.45 -29.86 14.75
CA GLN A 230 -8.08 -29.95 16.17
C GLN A 230 -9.22 -29.50 17.09
N ASP A 231 -9.87 -28.38 16.76
CA ASP A 231 -11.00 -27.83 17.49
C ASP A 231 -12.11 -27.40 16.53
N HIS A 232 -13.15 -28.23 16.46
CA HIS A 232 -14.30 -28.02 15.59
C HIS A 232 -15.29 -26.97 16.13
N SER A 233 -15.04 -26.45 17.34
CA SER A 233 -15.96 -25.55 18.05
C SER A 233 -15.54 -24.08 18.01
N ASN A 234 -14.33 -23.77 17.54
CA ASN A 234 -13.81 -22.40 17.55
C ASN A 234 -14.49 -21.53 16.45
N PRO A 235 -15.37 -20.60 16.82
CA PRO A 235 -16.12 -19.82 15.83
C PRO A 235 -15.23 -18.88 15.02
N ARG A 236 -14.09 -18.45 15.57
CA ARG A 236 -13.18 -17.52 14.88
C ARG A 236 -12.42 -18.22 13.76
N VAL A 237 -11.95 -19.44 14.01
CA VAL A 237 -11.29 -20.27 12.99
C VAL A 237 -12.29 -20.64 11.88
N LEU A 238 -13.48 -21.10 12.26
CA LEU A 238 -14.53 -21.45 11.28
C LEU A 238 -14.94 -20.24 10.42
N SER A 239 -15.11 -19.07 11.04
CA SER A 239 -15.46 -17.84 10.33
C SER A 239 -14.38 -17.47 9.32
N LEU A 240 -13.11 -17.48 9.73
CA LEU A 240 -12.00 -17.12 8.86
C LEU A 240 -11.82 -18.12 7.72
N LEU A 241 -11.99 -19.43 8.00
CA LEU A 241 -11.98 -20.48 6.98
C LEU A 241 -13.10 -20.25 5.96
N ALA A 242 -14.33 -19.98 6.41
CA ALA A 242 -15.48 -19.82 5.55
C ALA A 242 -15.34 -18.61 4.63
N PHE A 243 -14.95 -17.45 5.18
CA PHE A 243 -14.73 -16.24 4.38
C PHE A 243 -13.58 -16.41 3.40
N ASN A 244 -12.45 -16.97 3.83
CA ASN A 244 -11.34 -17.21 2.92
C ASN A 244 -11.73 -18.16 1.78
N ALA A 245 -12.47 -19.24 2.07
CA ALA A 245 -12.90 -20.16 1.04
C ALA A 245 -13.89 -19.51 0.05
N PHE A 246 -14.79 -18.65 0.54
CA PHE A 246 -15.71 -17.90 -0.30
C PHE A 246 -14.99 -16.95 -1.27
N GLU A 247 -14.05 -16.15 -0.76
CA GLU A 247 -13.26 -15.22 -1.58
C GLU A 247 -12.42 -15.95 -2.64
N GLN A 248 -11.97 -17.17 -2.33
CA GLN A 248 -11.21 -18.01 -3.26
C GLN A 248 -12.10 -18.85 -4.20
N GLY A 249 -13.43 -18.71 -4.13
CA GLY A 249 -14.39 -19.46 -4.96
C GLY A 249 -14.62 -20.91 -4.55
N ASP A 250 -14.05 -21.39 -3.43
CA ASP A 250 -14.38 -22.70 -2.84
C ASP A 250 -15.67 -22.61 -2.02
N PHE A 251 -16.77 -22.39 -2.74
CA PHE A 251 -18.11 -22.23 -2.15
C PHE A 251 -18.55 -23.46 -1.35
N LYS A 252 -18.12 -24.66 -1.75
CA LYS A 252 -18.43 -25.90 -1.02
C LYS A 252 -17.82 -25.89 0.37
N GLN A 253 -16.55 -25.48 0.49
CA GLN A 253 -15.92 -25.32 1.80
C GLN A 253 -16.55 -24.19 2.61
N ALA A 254 -16.84 -23.04 1.98
CA ALA A 254 -17.48 -21.92 2.65
C ALA A 254 -18.83 -22.33 3.28
N ILE A 255 -19.71 -22.97 2.51
CA ILE A 255 -21.01 -23.49 2.96
C ILE A 255 -20.81 -24.46 4.13
N GLY A 256 -19.91 -25.44 4.00
CA GLY A 256 -19.68 -26.42 5.07
C GLY A 256 -19.22 -25.80 6.38
N ALA A 257 -18.29 -24.84 6.33
CA ALA A 257 -17.82 -24.15 7.54
C ALA A 257 -18.92 -23.30 8.20
N TRP A 258 -19.70 -22.56 7.41
CA TRP A 258 -20.85 -21.80 7.92
C TRP A 258 -21.97 -22.68 8.48
N GLU A 259 -22.25 -23.83 7.89
CA GLU A 259 -23.23 -24.79 8.42
C GLU A 259 -22.80 -25.35 9.78
N VAL A 260 -21.49 -25.61 9.98
CA VAL A 260 -20.95 -25.98 11.29
C VAL A 260 -21.12 -24.84 12.29
N MET A 261 -20.80 -23.60 11.89
CA MET A 261 -21.01 -22.43 12.77
C MET A 261 -22.46 -22.29 13.21
N LEU A 262 -23.44 -22.44 12.31
CA LEU A 262 -24.87 -22.36 12.65
C LEU A 262 -25.29 -23.37 13.72
N LYS A 263 -24.69 -24.57 13.72
CA LYS A 263 -24.97 -25.61 14.72
C LYS A 263 -24.39 -25.28 16.09
N LEU A 264 -23.36 -24.44 16.15
CA LEU A 264 -22.67 -24.05 17.38
C LEU A 264 -23.25 -22.76 18.00
N LEU A 265 -23.99 -21.96 17.22
CA LEU A 265 -24.56 -20.72 17.72
C LEU A 265 -25.71 -20.97 18.71
N PRO A 266 -25.80 -20.17 19.80
CA PRO A 266 -26.97 -20.18 20.68
C PRO A 266 -28.26 -19.84 19.94
N ALA A 267 -29.38 -20.36 20.44
CA ALA A 267 -30.70 -20.00 19.92
C ALA A 267 -30.93 -18.47 20.05
N GLY A 268 -31.33 -17.82 18.95
CA GLY A 268 -31.58 -16.37 18.91
C GLY A 268 -30.34 -15.50 18.68
N ASP A 269 -29.16 -16.07 18.41
CA ASP A 269 -27.97 -15.29 18.07
C ASP A 269 -28.18 -14.52 16.74
N SER A 270 -27.97 -13.20 16.77
CA SER A 270 -28.17 -12.32 15.62
C SER A 270 -27.27 -12.65 14.42
N ARG A 271 -26.13 -13.32 14.66
CA ARG A 271 -25.21 -13.75 13.60
C ARG A 271 -25.78 -14.87 12.75
N ALA A 272 -26.74 -15.64 13.26
CA ALA A 272 -27.32 -16.76 12.53
C ALA A 272 -27.94 -16.33 11.19
N GLU A 273 -28.63 -15.18 11.16
CA GLU A 273 -29.23 -14.67 9.93
C GLU A 273 -28.18 -14.20 8.92
N VAL A 274 -27.07 -13.63 9.38
CA VAL A 274 -25.94 -13.27 8.50
C VAL A 274 -25.34 -14.53 7.87
N ILE A 275 -25.07 -15.56 8.67
CA ILE A 275 -24.48 -16.80 8.18
C ILE A 275 -25.42 -17.52 7.21
N LYS A 276 -26.73 -17.57 7.47
CA LYS A 276 -27.72 -18.14 6.54
C LYS A 276 -27.70 -17.43 5.19
N ARG A 277 -27.64 -16.10 5.17
CA ARG A 277 -27.53 -15.33 3.93
C ARG A 277 -26.22 -15.61 3.19
N SER A 278 -25.10 -15.72 3.91
CA SER A 278 -23.80 -16.07 3.30
C SER A 278 -23.83 -17.46 2.67
N ILE A 279 -24.46 -18.45 3.33
CA ILE A 279 -24.68 -19.79 2.76
C ILE A 279 -25.52 -19.71 1.49
N GLN A 280 -26.63 -18.96 1.51
CA GLN A 280 -27.49 -18.82 0.34
C GLN A 280 -26.74 -18.17 -0.85
N GLN A 281 -25.98 -17.11 -0.58
CA GLN A 281 -25.14 -16.46 -1.59
C GLN A 281 -24.11 -17.43 -2.18
N ALA A 282 -23.43 -18.21 -1.34
CA ALA A 282 -22.49 -19.22 -1.83
C ALA A 282 -23.16 -20.36 -2.60
N LYS A 283 -24.38 -20.77 -2.23
CA LYS A 283 -25.14 -21.78 -2.99
C LYS A 283 -25.55 -21.27 -4.37
N SER A 284 -25.96 -20.01 -4.46
CA SER A 284 -26.25 -19.35 -5.73
C SER A 284 -24.98 -19.28 -6.61
N GLN A 285 -23.85 -18.82 -6.07
CA GLN A 285 -22.59 -18.76 -6.83
C GLN A 285 -22.01 -20.14 -7.18
N ALA A 286 -22.29 -21.17 -6.36
CA ALA A 286 -21.95 -22.56 -6.65
C ALA A 286 -22.87 -23.24 -7.67
N GLY A 287 -23.92 -22.55 -8.16
CA GLY A 287 -24.94 -23.14 -9.02
C GLY A 287 -25.76 -24.26 -8.37
N GLN A 288 -25.82 -24.30 -7.03
CA GLN A 288 -26.55 -25.32 -6.26
C GLN A 288 -28.02 -24.97 -6.00
N GLU A 289 -28.42 -23.72 -6.23
CA GLU A 289 -29.82 -23.28 -6.22
C GLU A 289 -30.24 -22.86 -7.63
N THR A 290 -30.22 -23.80 -8.59
CA THR A 290 -30.89 -23.59 -9.87
C THR A 290 -32.40 -23.58 -9.63
N ALA A 291 -33.10 -22.51 -10.00
CA ALA A 291 -34.55 -22.52 -10.00
C ALA A 291 -35.09 -23.71 -10.80
N LYS A 292 -36.16 -24.37 -10.36
CA LYS A 292 -36.79 -25.47 -11.11
C LYS A 292 -38.26 -25.14 -11.39
N LEU A 293 -38.55 -24.86 -12.65
CA LEU A 293 -39.90 -24.61 -13.16
C LEU A 293 -40.39 -25.80 -13.98
N GLU A 294 -41.41 -26.50 -13.50
CA GLU A 294 -42.09 -27.54 -14.28
C GLU A 294 -43.21 -26.94 -15.13
N VAL A 295 -43.13 -27.09 -16.44
CA VAL A 295 -44.13 -26.61 -17.40
C VAL A 295 -44.86 -27.80 -18.00
N THR A 296 -46.19 -27.81 -17.88
CA THR A 296 -47.07 -28.77 -18.54
C THR A 296 -47.81 -28.08 -19.68
N VAL A 297 -47.61 -28.56 -20.89
CA VAL A 297 -48.18 -28.01 -22.11
C VAL A 297 -49.30 -28.91 -22.61
N SER A 298 -50.47 -28.33 -22.87
CA SER A 298 -51.63 -29.01 -23.47
C SER A 298 -52.11 -28.28 -24.72
N LEU A 299 -52.89 -28.97 -25.56
CA LEU A 299 -53.51 -28.39 -26.76
C LEU A 299 -55.01 -28.16 -26.52
N SER A 300 -55.57 -27.11 -27.13
CA SER A 300 -57.02 -27.00 -27.28
C SER A 300 -57.54 -27.99 -28.34
N PRO A 301 -58.84 -28.34 -28.34
CA PRO A 301 -59.42 -29.23 -29.35
C PRO A 301 -59.22 -28.74 -30.79
N ASP A 302 -59.24 -27.43 -31.02
CA ASP A 302 -59.04 -26.85 -32.34
C ASP A 302 -57.57 -26.88 -32.77
N ALA A 303 -56.65 -26.57 -31.86
CA ALA A 303 -55.21 -26.70 -32.09
C ALA A 303 -54.80 -28.16 -32.35
N ALA A 304 -55.43 -29.12 -31.66
CA ALA A 304 -55.17 -30.54 -31.85
C ALA A 304 -55.62 -31.06 -33.24
N LYS A 305 -56.70 -30.51 -33.80
CA LYS A 305 -57.17 -30.86 -35.15
C LYS A 305 -56.27 -30.30 -36.26
N GLN A 306 -55.64 -29.15 -36.02
CA GLN A 306 -54.78 -28.46 -36.97
C GLN A 306 -53.29 -28.63 -36.66
N LEU A 307 -52.95 -29.67 -35.88
CA LEU A 307 -51.57 -29.92 -35.48
C LEU A 307 -50.76 -30.37 -36.72
N PRO A 308 -49.65 -29.67 -37.05
CA PRO A 308 -48.79 -30.04 -38.17
C PRO A 308 -48.05 -31.35 -37.89
N GLN A 309 -47.55 -32.02 -38.94
CA GLN A 309 -46.72 -33.23 -38.77
C GLN A 309 -45.29 -32.93 -38.31
N GLN A 310 -44.82 -31.69 -38.52
CA GLN A 310 -43.50 -31.20 -38.13
C GLN A 310 -43.62 -29.79 -37.58
N GLY A 311 -42.73 -29.42 -36.66
CA GLY A 311 -42.69 -28.10 -36.05
C GLY A 311 -41.78 -28.06 -34.84
N THR A 312 -41.54 -26.86 -34.31
CA THR A 312 -40.74 -26.65 -33.11
C THR A 312 -41.57 -26.00 -32.02
N LEU A 313 -41.57 -26.60 -30.84
CA LEU A 313 -42.17 -26.04 -29.63
C LEU A 313 -41.14 -25.13 -28.95
N ILE A 314 -41.48 -23.86 -28.80
CA ILE A 314 -40.64 -22.84 -28.18
C ILE A 314 -41.34 -22.39 -26.90
N ILE A 315 -40.71 -22.68 -25.77
CA ILE A 315 -41.15 -22.28 -24.44
C ILE A 315 -40.30 -21.09 -24.02
N SER A 316 -40.93 -19.95 -23.74
CA SER A 316 -40.26 -18.76 -23.23
C SER A 316 -40.85 -18.34 -21.89
N VAL A 317 -39.97 -17.95 -20.97
CA VAL A 317 -40.33 -17.47 -19.63
C VAL A 317 -39.92 -16.00 -19.52
N THR A 318 -40.86 -15.14 -19.15
CA THR A 318 -40.62 -13.70 -18.91
C THR A 318 -41.08 -13.32 -17.50
N ASP A 319 -40.71 -12.11 -17.04
CA ASP A 319 -41.18 -11.53 -15.78
C ASP A 319 -42.63 -10.97 -15.85
N GLY A 320 -43.29 -11.12 -17.00
CA GLY A 320 -44.63 -10.60 -17.28
C GLY A 320 -44.72 -9.09 -17.57
N THR A 321 -43.64 -8.33 -17.37
CA THR A 321 -43.56 -6.87 -17.57
C THR A 321 -42.75 -6.48 -18.80
N HIS A 322 -41.63 -7.18 -19.04
CA HIS A 322 -40.76 -6.97 -20.19
C HIS A 322 -41.00 -8.08 -21.24
N PRO A 323 -40.92 -7.75 -22.54
CA PRO A 323 -41.16 -8.70 -23.62
C PRO A 323 -39.97 -9.65 -23.85
N VAL A 324 -38.80 -9.37 -23.26
CA VAL A 324 -37.58 -10.15 -23.44
C VAL A 324 -37.63 -11.41 -22.56
N PRO A 325 -37.45 -12.61 -23.15
CA PRO A 325 -37.38 -13.85 -22.38
C PRO A 325 -36.11 -13.95 -21.54
N VAL A 326 -36.29 -14.40 -20.30
CA VAL A 326 -35.20 -14.74 -19.36
C VAL A 326 -34.69 -16.14 -19.65
N ALA A 327 -35.60 -17.10 -19.85
CA ALA A 327 -35.26 -18.46 -20.20
C ALA A 327 -36.03 -18.93 -21.44
N VAL A 328 -35.37 -19.69 -22.31
CA VAL A 328 -35.97 -20.25 -23.52
C VAL A 328 -35.57 -21.72 -23.69
N LYS A 329 -36.54 -22.56 -24.03
CA LYS A 329 -36.32 -23.96 -24.37
C LYS A 329 -37.02 -24.30 -25.67
N GLN A 330 -36.28 -24.86 -26.61
CA GLN A 330 -36.80 -25.30 -27.91
C GLN A 330 -36.79 -26.82 -27.97
N LEU A 331 -37.89 -27.41 -28.43
CA LEU A 331 -38.07 -28.85 -28.52
C LEU A 331 -38.74 -29.19 -29.86
N PRO A 332 -38.39 -30.32 -30.48
CA PRO A 332 -39.15 -30.82 -31.62
C PRO A 332 -40.59 -31.14 -31.20
N LEU A 333 -41.54 -30.96 -32.12
CA LEU A 333 -42.94 -31.29 -31.90
C LEU A 333 -43.09 -32.72 -31.36
N SER A 334 -43.80 -32.86 -30.25
CA SER A 334 -43.95 -34.09 -29.49
C SER A 334 -45.42 -34.39 -29.20
N ARG A 335 -45.69 -35.50 -28.50
CA ARG A 335 -47.05 -35.85 -28.05
C ARG A 335 -47.47 -34.94 -26.89
N PHE A 336 -48.76 -34.61 -26.85
CA PHE A 336 -49.36 -33.80 -25.78
C PHE A 336 -50.34 -34.63 -24.93
N PRO A 337 -50.50 -34.31 -23.63
CA PRO A 337 -49.82 -33.26 -22.89
C PRO A 337 -48.33 -33.57 -22.68
N LEU A 338 -47.49 -32.53 -22.69
CA LEU A 338 -46.05 -32.61 -22.52
C LEU A 338 -45.64 -31.95 -21.21
N SER A 339 -44.89 -32.64 -20.35
CA SER A 339 -44.32 -32.07 -19.13
C SER A 339 -42.80 -31.97 -19.26
N LEU A 340 -42.24 -30.82 -18.89
CA LEU A 340 -40.82 -30.52 -18.99
C LEU A 340 -40.37 -29.63 -17.82
N SER A 341 -39.08 -29.69 -17.47
CA SER A 341 -38.49 -28.75 -16.50
C SER A 341 -37.62 -27.71 -17.21
N LEU A 342 -37.66 -26.48 -16.70
CA LEU A 342 -36.70 -25.43 -16.97
C LEU A 342 -35.95 -25.08 -15.69
N ASP A 343 -34.69 -24.72 -15.86
CA ASP A 343 -33.84 -24.22 -14.78
C ASP A 343 -32.92 -23.09 -15.26
N ASP A 344 -32.03 -22.62 -14.39
CA ASP A 344 -31.09 -21.52 -14.69
C ASP A 344 -30.15 -21.84 -15.86
N SER A 345 -29.94 -23.11 -16.22
CA SER A 345 -29.17 -23.47 -17.43
C SER A 345 -29.89 -23.11 -18.73
N ASN A 346 -31.19 -22.80 -18.67
CA ASN A 346 -31.98 -22.37 -19.81
C ASN A 346 -32.06 -20.85 -19.96
N ALA A 347 -31.30 -20.10 -19.15
CA ALA A 347 -31.21 -18.65 -19.23
C ALA A 347 -30.54 -18.19 -20.53
N MET A 348 -31.07 -17.11 -21.12
CA MET A 348 -30.53 -16.50 -22.34
C MET A 348 -29.29 -15.64 -22.07
N MET A 349 -29.14 -15.13 -20.84
CA MET A 349 -28.03 -14.26 -20.43
C MET A 349 -27.53 -14.68 -19.04
N PRO A 350 -26.21 -14.60 -18.76
CA PRO A 350 -25.64 -14.98 -17.45
C PRO A 350 -26.22 -14.18 -16.27
N GLU A 351 -26.57 -12.91 -16.51
CA GLU A 351 -27.05 -11.97 -15.49
C GLU A 351 -28.57 -12.06 -15.25
N SER A 352 -29.30 -12.80 -16.08
CA SER A 352 -30.77 -12.90 -16.04
C SER A 352 -31.17 -14.36 -15.89
N LEU A 353 -31.14 -14.85 -14.65
CA LEU A 353 -31.43 -16.23 -14.30
C LEU A 353 -32.90 -16.41 -13.90
N LEU A 354 -33.43 -17.62 -14.07
CA LEU A 354 -34.79 -17.95 -13.66
C LEU A 354 -34.96 -17.80 -12.14
N SER A 355 -33.92 -18.12 -11.36
CA SER A 355 -33.85 -17.95 -9.90
C SER A 355 -33.94 -16.50 -9.42
N THR A 356 -33.69 -15.52 -10.28
CA THR A 356 -33.79 -14.10 -9.93
C THR A 356 -35.20 -13.54 -10.06
N LEU A 357 -36.13 -14.29 -10.67
CA LEU A 357 -37.48 -13.82 -10.92
C LEU A 357 -38.39 -14.00 -9.70
N HIS A 358 -39.11 -12.93 -9.33
CA HIS A 358 -40.14 -12.95 -8.29
C HIS A 358 -41.54 -13.29 -8.81
N GLN A 359 -41.72 -13.20 -10.13
CA GLN A 359 -42.93 -13.58 -10.84
C GLN A 359 -42.56 -14.02 -12.24
N ILE A 360 -43.39 -14.88 -12.82
CA ILE A 360 -43.15 -15.46 -14.14
C ILE A 360 -44.43 -15.46 -14.97
N LYS A 361 -44.24 -15.33 -16.28
CA LYS A 361 -45.23 -15.60 -17.31
C LYS A 361 -44.61 -16.54 -18.33
N VAL A 362 -45.27 -17.67 -18.57
CA VAL A 362 -44.80 -18.67 -19.53
C VAL A 362 -45.61 -18.53 -20.81
N ARG A 363 -44.91 -18.37 -21.94
CA ARG A 363 -45.50 -18.43 -23.28
C ARG A 363 -44.98 -19.66 -23.97
N VAL A 364 -45.88 -20.42 -24.58
CA VAL A 364 -45.55 -21.59 -25.39
C VAL A 364 -46.04 -21.34 -26.80
N ARG A 365 -45.14 -21.42 -27.77
CA ARG A 365 -45.44 -21.27 -29.19
C ARG A 365 -45.05 -22.52 -29.95
N LEU A 366 -45.94 -22.97 -30.83
CA LEU A 366 -45.66 -23.96 -31.85
C LEU A 366 -45.35 -23.23 -33.16
N SER A 367 -44.08 -23.24 -33.55
CA SER A 367 -43.58 -22.69 -34.80
C SER A 367 -43.64 -23.75 -35.90
N LEU A 368 -44.24 -23.40 -37.03
CA LEU A 368 -44.38 -24.27 -38.20
C LEU A 368 -43.08 -24.39 -39.01
N ASP A 369 -42.33 -23.30 -39.10
CA ASP A 369 -41.10 -23.15 -39.88
C ASP A 369 -39.81 -23.39 -39.06
N GLY A 370 -39.96 -23.55 -37.75
CA GLY A 370 -38.85 -23.72 -36.80
C GLY A 370 -38.11 -22.43 -36.47
N THR A 371 -38.60 -21.25 -36.89
CA THR A 371 -37.92 -19.98 -36.62
C THR A 371 -38.33 -19.38 -35.28
N ALA A 372 -37.40 -18.67 -34.64
CA ALA A 372 -37.63 -18.01 -33.35
C ALA A 372 -38.61 -16.82 -33.44
N ASN A 373 -38.83 -16.27 -34.63
CA ASN A 373 -39.75 -15.16 -34.86
C ASN A 373 -41.20 -15.67 -35.02
N PRO A 374 -42.20 -14.98 -34.46
CA PRO A 374 -43.61 -15.35 -34.64
C PRO A 374 -44.03 -15.18 -36.11
N GLN A 375 -44.67 -16.20 -36.68
CA GLN A 375 -45.23 -16.18 -38.04
C GLN A 375 -46.76 -16.28 -38.02
N PRO A 376 -47.45 -15.70 -39.02
CA PRO A 376 -48.88 -15.94 -39.23
C PRO A 376 -49.17 -17.45 -39.35
N GLY A 377 -50.18 -17.93 -38.62
CA GLY A 377 -50.55 -19.33 -38.58
C GLY A 377 -49.90 -20.15 -37.45
N ASP A 378 -48.91 -19.62 -36.73
CA ASP A 378 -48.35 -20.28 -35.55
C ASP A 378 -49.37 -20.38 -34.43
N TRP A 379 -49.35 -21.50 -33.71
CA TRP A 379 -50.19 -21.69 -32.53
C TRP A 379 -49.45 -21.26 -31.27
N PHE A 380 -50.12 -20.59 -30.33
CA PHE A 380 -49.53 -20.20 -29.06
C PHE A 380 -50.51 -20.25 -27.88
N GLY A 381 -49.94 -20.33 -26.69
CA GLY A 381 -50.62 -20.28 -25.40
C GLY A 381 -49.79 -19.49 -24.40
N GLU A 382 -50.44 -18.91 -23.39
CA GLU A 382 -49.76 -18.17 -22.33
C GLU A 382 -50.37 -18.49 -20.98
N SER A 383 -49.55 -18.55 -19.95
CA SER A 383 -50.01 -18.55 -18.56
C SER A 383 -50.44 -17.15 -18.12
N VAL A 384 -51.19 -17.10 -17.01
CA VAL A 384 -51.28 -15.89 -16.20
C VAL A 384 -49.92 -15.60 -15.56
N VAL A 385 -49.69 -14.34 -15.18
CA VAL A 385 -48.53 -13.98 -14.36
C VAL A 385 -48.74 -14.57 -12.97
N GLN A 386 -47.74 -15.30 -12.47
CA GLN A 386 -47.78 -15.93 -11.15
C GLN A 386 -46.51 -15.58 -10.38
N ALA A 387 -46.62 -15.43 -9.05
CA ALA A 387 -45.46 -15.30 -8.18
C ALA A 387 -44.57 -16.55 -8.26
N PHE A 388 -43.26 -16.34 -8.27
CA PHE A 388 -42.25 -17.40 -8.38
C PHE A 388 -41.16 -17.17 -7.32
N SER A 389 -40.75 -18.24 -6.66
CA SER A 389 -39.77 -18.21 -5.57
C SER A 389 -38.75 -19.35 -5.70
N GLY A 390 -38.30 -19.60 -6.93
CA GLY A 390 -37.28 -20.60 -7.25
C GLY A 390 -37.83 -21.96 -7.67
N ASN A 391 -38.98 -22.41 -7.14
CA ASN A 391 -39.63 -23.64 -7.60
C ASN A 391 -41.11 -23.40 -7.92
N GLY A 392 -41.61 -23.99 -9.00
CA GLY A 392 -43.01 -23.82 -9.41
C GLY A 392 -43.46 -24.78 -10.49
N GLN A 393 -44.78 -24.90 -10.63
CA GLN A 393 -45.41 -25.67 -11.70
C GLN A 393 -46.42 -24.81 -12.44
N ILE A 394 -46.32 -24.75 -13.76
CA ILE A 394 -47.21 -23.97 -14.62
C ILE A 394 -47.81 -24.86 -15.71
N SER A 395 -49.11 -24.74 -15.89
CA SER A 395 -49.83 -25.36 -17.00
C SER A 395 -50.17 -24.31 -18.06
N VAL A 396 -49.81 -24.58 -19.31
CA VAL A 396 -50.11 -23.71 -20.46
C VAL A 396 -50.89 -24.51 -21.50
N GLN A 397 -52.06 -23.99 -21.88
CA GLN A 397 -52.82 -24.53 -23.01
C GLN A 397 -52.57 -23.69 -24.26
N ILE A 398 -52.14 -24.33 -25.34
CA ILE A 398 -52.03 -23.73 -26.67
C ILE A 398 -53.44 -23.66 -27.26
N ASN A 399 -53.97 -22.44 -27.42
CA ASN A 399 -55.37 -22.23 -27.78
C ASN A 399 -55.62 -21.05 -28.74
N ARG A 400 -54.59 -20.27 -29.09
CA ARG A 400 -54.69 -19.13 -30.00
C ARG A 400 -53.77 -19.33 -31.20
N GLN A 401 -54.16 -18.77 -32.33
CA GLN A 401 -53.34 -18.73 -33.53
C GLN A 401 -52.91 -17.29 -33.81
N ILE A 402 -51.69 -17.10 -34.30
CA ILE A 402 -51.22 -15.81 -34.76
C ILE A 402 -51.95 -15.49 -36.08
N PRO A 403 -52.63 -14.32 -36.16
CA PRO A 403 -53.45 -13.96 -37.32
C PRO A 403 -52.64 -13.74 -38.60
#